data_AF-J3CJ98-F1
#
_entry.id   AF-J3CJ98-F1
#
_cell.length_a   1.000
_cell.length_b   1.000
_cell.length_c   1.000
_cell.angle_alpha   90.00
_cell.angle_beta   90.00
_cell.angle_gamma   90.00
#
_symmetry.space_group_name_H-M   'P 1'
#
loop_
_entity.id
_entity.type
_entity.pdbx_description
1 polymer ?
#
loop_
_entity_poly.entity_id
_entity_poly.type
_entity_poly.pdbx_seq_one_letter_code
_entity_poly.pdbx_strand_id
1 'polypeptide(L)'
;MSAFVISCESRTYEEISDNTPITQQVKFTADVKPIIDANCISCHSANGPAAYQPFTDYNQVKNKIDGILDRIQRANGDLGKMPQGGSLSQSQINIFIKWKADGLIEN
;
A
#
# COMPACT_ATOMS: atom_id res chain seq x y z
N MET A 1 -27.57 44.10 -9.27
CA MET A 1 -27.14 42.90 -10.00
C MET A 1 -26.02 42.24 -9.23
N SER A 2 -26.24 41.05 -8.68
CA SER A 2 -25.16 40.14 -8.32
C SER A 2 -25.52 38.79 -8.90
N ALA A 3 -24.88 38.48 -10.02
CA ALA A 3 -24.93 37.17 -10.63
C ALA A 3 -24.19 36.21 -9.70
N PHE A 4 -24.93 35.27 -9.10
CA PHE A 4 -24.33 34.07 -8.55
C PHE A 4 -23.81 33.24 -9.71
N VAL A 5 -22.50 33.23 -9.90
CA VAL A 5 -21.85 32.31 -10.82
C VAL A 5 -21.95 30.91 -10.24
N ILE A 6 -22.78 30.09 -10.88
CA ILE A 6 -22.76 28.64 -10.76
C ILE A 6 -21.41 28.21 -11.35
N SER A 7 -20.43 27.95 -10.50
CA SER A 7 -19.29 27.13 -10.88
C SER A 7 -19.63 25.70 -10.51
N CYS A 8 -20.26 25.00 -11.44
CA CYS A 8 -20.08 23.55 -11.53
C CYS A 8 -18.59 23.33 -11.76
N GLU A 9 -17.84 23.05 -10.69
CA GLU A 9 -16.46 22.62 -10.85
C GLU A 9 -16.49 21.15 -11.27
N SER A 10 -16.65 20.96 -12.57
CA SER A 10 -16.42 19.68 -13.26
C SER A 10 -14.93 19.36 -13.18
N ARG A 11 -14.45 18.92 -12.01
CA ARG A 11 -13.07 18.51 -11.77
C ARG A 11 -12.96 17.33 -10.82
N THR A 12 -13.63 16.22 -11.10
CA THR A 12 -13.30 14.95 -10.44
C THR A 12 -13.67 13.77 -11.33
N TYR A 13 -13.06 13.63 -12.50
CA TYR A 13 -12.99 12.32 -13.17
C TYR A 13 -11.57 11.73 -13.10
N GLU A 14 -10.56 12.56 -12.83
CA GLU A 14 -9.17 12.10 -12.72
C GLU A 14 -8.80 11.66 -11.29
N GLU A 15 -9.59 12.03 -10.27
CA GLU A 15 -9.37 11.65 -8.86
C GLU A 15 -10.10 10.36 -8.43
N ILE A 16 -10.82 9.68 -9.34
CA ILE A 16 -11.64 8.49 -9.02
C ILE A 16 -10.95 7.17 -9.44
N SER A 17 -9.84 7.21 -10.18
CA SER A 17 -9.30 5.98 -10.78
C SER A 17 -8.52 5.07 -9.83
N ASP A 18 -7.97 5.59 -8.73
CA ASP A 18 -7.04 4.84 -7.86
C ASP A 18 -7.73 3.95 -6.80
N ASN A 19 -9.04 4.07 -6.67
CA ASN A 19 -9.86 3.29 -5.72
C ASN A 19 -10.78 2.29 -6.42
N THR A 20 -10.38 1.80 -7.60
CA THR A 20 -11.12 0.71 -8.26
C THR A 20 -11.24 -0.48 -7.30
N PRO A 21 -12.47 -0.95 -6.99
CA PRO A 21 -12.66 -2.05 -6.05
C PRO A 21 -11.96 -3.32 -6.54
N ILE A 22 -11.14 -3.92 -5.69
CA ILE A 22 -10.54 -5.24 -5.93
C ILE A 22 -11.62 -6.28 -5.66
N THR A 23 -12.19 -6.88 -6.71
CA THR A 23 -13.29 -7.85 -6.59
C THR A 23 -12.81 -9.28 -6.44
N GLN A 24 -11.61 -9.58 -6.95
CA GLN A 24 -10.99 -10.89 -6.82
C GLN A 24 -10.36 -11.07 -5.42
N GLN A 25 -10.08 -12.33 -5.10
CA GLN A 25 -9.32 -12.67 -3.91
C GLN A 25 -7.85 -12.33 -4.15
N VAL A 26 -7.24 -11.64 -3.19
CA VAL A 26 -5.84 -11.25 -3.22
C VAL A 26 -4.99 -12.34 -2.57
N LYS A 27 -3.88 -12.71 -3.22
CA LYS A 27 -2.97 -13.76 -2.81
C LYS A 27 -1.56 -13.22 -2.66
N PHE A 28 -0.83 -13.73 -1.68
CA PHE A 28 0.52 -13.24 -1.41
C PHE A 28 1.43 -13.36 -2.61
N THR A 29 1.54 -14.57 -3.19
CA THR A 29 2.48 -14.86 -4.26
C THR A 29 2.19 -14.06 -5.53
N ALA A 30 0.90 -13.88 -5.87
CA ALA A 30 0.48 -13.23 -7.10
C ALA A 30 0.46 -11.70 -6.99
N ASP A 31 -0.01 -11.15 -5.87
CA ASP A 31 -0.38 -9.74 -5.77
C ASP A 31 0.48 -8.95 -4.78
N VAL A 32 0.81 -9.53 -3.63
CA VAL A 32 1.52 -8.82 -2.55
C VAL A 32 3.03 -8.88 -2.74
N LYS A 33 3.57 -10.06 -3.07
CA LYS A 33 5.00 -10.31 -3.21
C LYS A 33 5.65 -9.39 -4.26
N PRO A 34 5.06 -9.15 -5.45
CA PRO A 34 5.65 -8.20 -6.39
C PRO A 34 5.80 -6.78 -5.84
N ILE A 35 4.87 -6.33 -4.99
CA ILE A 35 4.93 -5.01 -4.36
C ILE A 35 6.04 -4.97 -3.30
N ILE A 36 6.14 -6.02 -2.47
CA ILE A 36 7.21 -6.18 -1.49
C ILE A 36 8.58 -6.20 -2.17
N ASP A 37 8.75 -7.00 -3.23
CA ASP A 37 10.00 -7.14 -3.96
C ASP A 37 10.46 -5.79 -4.54
N ALA A 38 9.52 -5.03 -5.12
CA ALA A 38 9.82 -3.73 -5.74
C ALA A 38 10.08 -2.60 -4.74
N ASN A 39 9.39 -2.58 -3.59
CA ASN A 39 9.32 -1.39 -2.73
C ASN A 39 9.91 -1.60 -1.32
N CYS A 40 10.17 -2.83 -0.89
CA CYS A 40 10.53 -3.13 0.50
C CYS A 40 11.89 -3.83 0.63
N ILE A 41 12.22 -4.75 -0.28
CA ILE A 41 13.36 -5.67 -0.14
C ILE A 41 14.73 -4.96 -0.11
N SER A 42 14.88 -3.78 -0.72
CA SER A 42 16.14 -3.02 -0.67
C SER A 42 16.60 -2.74 0.77
N CYS A 43 15.65 -2.53 1.69
CA CYS A 43 15.92 -2.33 3.11
C CYS A 43 15.60 -3.57 3.95
N HIS A 44 14.47 -4.23 3.67
CA HIS A 44 13.94 -5.36 4.43
C HIS A 44 14.36 -6.73 3.87
N SER A 45 15.56 -6.84 3.32
CA SER A 45 16.20 -8.12 2.99
C SER A 45 17.02 -8.65 4.17
N ALA A 46 17.42 -9.92 4.10
CA ALA A 46 18.25 -10.56 5.14
C ALA A 46 19.59 -9.85 5.41
N ASN A 47 20.11 -9.09 4.43
CA ASN A 47 21.36 -8.33 4.53
C ASN A 47 21.15 -6.82 4.36
N GLY A 48 19.90 -6.35 4.37
CA GLY A 48 19.58 -4.95 4.17
C GLY A 48 19.69 -4.11 5.47
N PRO A 49 19.64 -2.77 5.36
CA PRO A 49 19.62 -1.87 6.52
C PRO A 49 18.56 -2.18 7.59
N ALA A 50 17.46 -2.86 7.23
CA ALA A 50 16.39 -3.27 8.12
C ALA A 50 16.30 -4.81 8.28
N ALA A 51 17.43 -5.52 8.18
CA ALA A 51 17.51 -6.98 8.31
C ALA A 51 16.97 -7.57 9.62
N TYR A 52 16.80 -6.75 10.67
CA TYR A 52 16.13 -7.16 11.92
C TYR A 52 14.63 -7.44 11.73
N GLN A 53 14.03 -6.98 10.63
CA GLN A 53 12.66 -7.29 10.25
C GLN A 53 12.61 -7.56 8.73
N PRO A 54 13.06 -8.74 8.28
CA PRO A 54 13.05 -9.10 6.87
C PRO A 54 11.61 -9.32 6.38
N PHE A 55 11.39 -9.08 5.10
CA PHE A 55 10.12 -9.30 4.38
C PHE A 55 10.33 -10.17 3.14
N THR A 56 11.18 -11.19 3.25
CA THR A 56 11.62 -12.06 2.15
C THR A 56 10.70 -13.24 1.89
N ASP A 57 9.74 -13.53 2.78
CA ASP A 57 8.80 -14.64 2.64
C ASP A 57 7.38 -14.30 3.17
N TYR A 58 6.44 -15.18 2.86
CA TYR A 58 5.03 -15.07 3.24
C TYR A 58 4.84 -14.92 4.75
N ASN A 59 5.49 -15.76 5.57
CA ASN A 59 5.28 -15.78 7.01
C ASN A 59 5.78 -14.48 7.66
N GLN A 60 6.90 -13.96 7.20
CA GLN A 60 7.45 -12.70 7.68
C GLN A 60 6.50 -11.52 7.42
N VAL A 61 5.97 -11.43 6.19
CA VAL A 61 5.03 -10.37 5.81
C VAL A 61 3.69 -10.55 6.52
N LYS A 62 3.15 -11.76 6.55
CA LYS A 62 1.90 -12.13 7.24
C LYS A 62 1.95 -11.74 8.71
N ASN A 63 3.02 -12.12 9.42
CA ASN A 63 3.16 -11.87 10.85
C ASN A 63 3.32 -10.38 11.20
N LYS A 64 3.58 -9.53 10.20
CA LYS A 64 3.80 -8.09 10.37
C LYS A 64 2.78 -7.24 9.63
N ILE A 65 1.72 -7.82 9.06
CA ILE A 65 0.80 -7.11 8.17
C ILE A 65 0.18 -5.86 8.81
N ASP A 66 -0.17 -5.91 10.10
CA ASP A 66 -0.73 -4.75 10.81
C ASP A 66 0.28 -3.59 10.92
N GLY A 67 1.53 -3.92 11.24
CA GLY A 67 2.61 -2.95 11.28
C GLY A 67 2.94 -2.42 9.89
N ILE A 68 2.94 -3.26 8.86
CA ILE A 68 3.15 -2.84 7.47
C ILE A 68 2.07 -1.84 7.06
N LEU A 69 0.78 -2.18 7.29
CA LEU A 69 -0.35 -1.31 6.97
C LEU A 69 -0.27 0.04 7.68
N ASP A 70 0.05 0.06 8.98
CA ASP A 70 0.28 1.30 9.71
C ASP A 70 1.39 2.14 9.06
N ARG A 71 2.53 1.53 8.73
CA ARG A 71 3.72 2.24 8.25
C ARG A 71 3.57 2.80 6.84
N ILE A 72 2.89 2.07 5.93
CA ILE A 72 2.71 2.48 4.53
C ILE A 72 1.64 3.56 4.37
N GLN A 73 0.70 3.68 5.32
CA GLN A 73 -0.40 4.65 5.30
C GLN A 73 -0.09 5.97 6.03
N ARG A 74 1.04 6.07 6.73
CA ARG A 74 1.47 7.32 7.39
C ARG A 74 1.69 8.44 6.37
N ALA A 75 1.63 9.70 6.80
CA ALA A 75 1.95 10.82 5.93
C ALA A 75 3.46 10.93 5.69
N ASN A 76 3.86 11.60 4.60
CA ASN A 76 5.27 11.90 4.36
C ASN A 76 5.81 12.82 5.46
N GLY A 77 6.92 12.42 6.08
CA GLY A 77 7.54 13.14 7.20
C GLY A 77 7.18 12.58 8.58
N ASP A 78 6.16 11.73 8.69
CA ASP A 78 5.80 11.09 9.95
C ASP A 78 6.87 10.07 10.39
N LEU A 79 7.06 9.97 11.71
CA LEU A 79 8.01 9.03 12.28
C LEU A 79 7.70 7.59 11.87
N GLY A 80 8.70 6.94 11.28
CA GLY A 80 8.59 5.57 10.78
C GLY A 80 7.60 5.39 9.64
N LYS A 81 7.28 6.43 8.86
CA LYS A 81 6.73 6.27 7.51
C LYS A 81 7.61 5.31 6.70
N MET A 82 6.98 4.40 5.97
CA MET A 82 7.65 3.56 4.97
C MET A 82 6.92 3.63 3.63
N PRO A 83 7.62 3.48 2.50
CA PRO A 83 9.07 3.52 2.34
C PRO A 83 9.65 4.90 2.72
N GLN A 84 10.94 4.96 3.05
CA GLN A 84 11.61 6.23 3.32
C GLN A 84 11.77 7.03 2.00
N GLY A 85 11.37 8.30 2.01
CA GLY A 85 11.52 9.17 0.84
C GLY A 85 10.54 8.91 -0.31
N GLY A 86 9.54 8.03 -0.12
CA GLY A 86 8.54 7.70 -1.12
C GLY A 86 7.25 7.17 -0.51
N SER A 87 6.29 6.82 -1.38
CA SER A 87 5.02 6.23 -0.99
C SER A 87 4.57 5.21 -2.04
N LEU A 88 3.87 4.17 -1.57
CA LEU A 88 3.11 3.30 -2.45
C LEU A 88 1.93 4.09 -3.03
N SER A 89 1.43 3.68 -4.20
CA SER A 89 0.15 4.18 -4.69
C SER A 89 -0.99 3.69 -3.80
N GLN A 90 -2.14 4.38 -3.84
CA GLN A 90 -3.31 3.93 -3.09
C GLN A 90 -3.78 2.54 -3.55
N SER A 91 -3.67 2.24 -4.85
CA SER A 91 -3.97 0.91 -5.39
C SER A 91 -3.09 -0.20 -4.80
N GLN A 92 -1.79 0.04 -4.63
CA GLN A 92 -0.88 -0.89 -3.97
C GLN A 92 -1.21 -1.08 -2.48
N ILE A 93 -1.53 0.00 -1.77
CA ILE A 93 -1.97 -0.06 -0.36
C ILE A 93 -3.25 -0.89 -0.24
N ASN A 94 -4.21 -0.68 -1.15
CA ASN A 94 -5.48 -1.40 -1.18
C ASN A 94 -5.27 -2.92 -1.38
N ILE A 95 -4.23 -3.35 -2.10
CA ILE A 95 -3.87 -4.76 -2.22
C ILE A 95 -3.50 -5.35 -0.85
N PHE A 96 -2.70 -4.67 -0.02
CA PHE A 96 -2.40 -5.15 1.34
C PHE A 96 -3.62 -5.17 2.25
N ILE A 97 -4.48 -4.15 2.17
CA ILE A 97 -5.74 -4.08 2.94
C ILE A 97 -6.64 -5.25 2.56
N LYS A 98 -6.83 -5.47 1.26
CA LYS A 98 -7.68 -6.55 0.75
C LYS A 98 -7.09 -7.92 1.07
N TRP A 99 -5.79 -8.11 0.95
CA TRP A 99 -5.12 -9.36 1.34
C TRP A 99 -5.35 -9.70 2.81
N LYS A 100 -5.26 -8.70 3.71
CA LYS A 100 -5.61 -8.88 5.12
C LYS A 100 -7.09 -9.24 5.30
N ALA A 101 -7.99 -8.56 4.61
CA ALA A 101 -9.43 -8.82 4.67
C ALA A 101 -9.80 -10.22 4.12
N ASP A 102 -9.07 -10.71 3.12
CA ASP A 102 -9.25 -12.04 2.52
C ASP A 102 -8.69 -13.19 3.37
N GLY A 103 -8.06 -12.89 4.51
CA GLY A 103 -7.53 -13.91 5.42
C GLY A 103 -6.05 -14.26 5.18
N LEU A 104 -5.28 -13.37 4.56
CA LEU A 104 -3.83 -13.49 4.36
C LEU A 104 -3.47 -14.76 3.56
N ILE A 105 -4.13 -14.97 2.43
CA ILE A 105 -3.98 -16.18 1.63
C ILE A 105 -2.64 -16.18 0.90
N GLU A 106 -1.94 -17.31 0.92
CA GLU A 106 -0.63 -17.40 0.27
C GLU A 106 -0.75 -17.56 -1.26
N ASN A 107 -1.57 -18.52 -1.72
CA ASN A 107 -1.65 -18.97 -3.12
C ASN A 107 -3.08 -19.20 -3.63
#